data_AF-A0A2M6W5M3-F1
#
_entry.id   AF-A0A2M6W5M3-F1
#
_cell.length_a   1.000
_cell.length_b   1.000
_cell.length_c   1.000
_cell.angle_alpha   90.00
_cell.angle_beta   90.00
_cell.angle_gamma   90.00
#
_symmetry.space_group_name_H-M   'P 1'
#
loop_
_entity.id
_entity.type
_entity.pdbx_description
1 polymer ?
#
loop_
_entity_poly.entity_id
_entity_poly.type
_entity_poly.pdbx_seq_one_letter_code
_entity_poly.pdbx_strand_id
1 'polypeptide(L)'
;MEKKAWVVSVDMGYGHQRAAYPLKHLSPTGHVINANNYPGIPKNDLTIWKSSRRIYEFISRLTRIPLVGQFIFNTYDKFQAIPKFYPRRNLSKPNFQLKQMYALIHSGWGKDLIDYLNQKDIPLITTFFAVAFFAEEHDFKNDIYCVLCDADISRTWVALNPAKSRIKYLAPCRRVVERLKLYGVLSNRIFLTGFPLPEENLGGNKLERLKADLADRIINLDPEKHYRKKYSETVKQFLKNIKIDERHDHPPTLTFAVGGAGAQKDLAKNILWSLKKSLINEEINFNLVAGSRNDVYLYFRRQIKKAGLEKILGKNLKIIFDIHKEDYFKSFSEALRTTDVLWTKPSELVFYAALGLPVITAPPIGSQEIYNKLWLKTIGAGIGQDDPKAACEWLCDWINSGWLAEAAMSGFLDGRQFGVSNIMDVVFKGVTEPTSNNLLL
;
A
#
# COMPACT_ATOMS: atom_id res chain seq x y z
N MET A 1 10.82 -25.48 -16.23
CA MET A 1 11.70 -24.60 -15.41
C MET A 1 10.89 -24.07 -14.24
N GLU A 2 11.48 -24.04 -13.06
CA GLU A 2 10.86 -23.44 -11.87
C GLU A 2 10.77 -21.91 -12.07
N LYS A 3 9.59 -21.32 -11.85
CA LYS A 3 9.37 -19.88 -12.02
C LYS A 3 10.00 -19.11 -10.85
N LYS A 4 11.29 -18.78 -10.99
CA LYS A 4 12.07 -18.09 -9.95
C LYS A 4 12.53 -16.71 -10.43
N ALA A 5 12.51 -15.76 -9.50
CA ALA A 5 13.01 -14.41 -9.69
C ALA A 5 13.60 -13.91 -8.38
N TRP A 6 14.64 -13.10 -8.42
CA TRP A 6 15.05 -12.36 -7.23
C TRP A 6 13.98 -11.37 -6.83
N VAL A 7 13.53 -11.41 -5.57
CA VAL A 7 12.54 -10.46 -5.04
C VAL A 7 13.23 -9.56 -4.04
N VAL A 8 13.36 -8.28 -4.38
CA VAL A 8 14.15 -7.30 -3.61
C VAL A 8 13.27 -6.11 -3.19
N SER A 9 13.42 -5.68 -1.94
CA SER A 9 12.76 -4.51 -1.37
C SER A 9 13.76 -3.70 -0.54
N VAL A 10 13.30 -2.65 0.11
CA VAL A 10 14.06 -1.90 1.13
C VAL A 10 13.29 -1.80 2.44
N ASP A 11 14.02 -1.79 3.56
CA ASP A 11 13.50 -1.46 4.88
C ASP A 11 13.53 0.05 5.11
N MET A 12 12.52 0.75 4.56
CA MET A 12 12.33 2.20 4.74
C MET A 12 10.86 2.55 5.06
N GLY A 13 10.13 1.61 5.68
CA GLY A 13 8.68 1.65 5.88
C GLY A 13 8.03 0.33 5.42
N TYR A 14 6.70 0.27 5.43
CA TYR A 14 5.99 -0.94 5.03
C TYR A 14 5.64 -1.00 3.54
N GLY A 15 5.55 0.12 2.82
CA GLY A 15 4.99 0.13 1.47
C GLY A 15 5.69 -0.78 0.47
N HIS A 16 7.01 -0.62 0.33
CA HIS A 16 7.81 -1.47 -0.56
C HIS A 16 7.82 -2.95 -0.13
N GLN A 17 7.84 -3.19 1.18
CA GLN A 17 7.87 -4.55 1.73
C GLN A 17 6.50 -5.26 1.61
N ARG A 18 5.38 -4.53 1.76
CA ARG A 18 4.04 -5.06 1.49
C ARG A 18 3.89 -5.46 0.03
N ALA A 19 4.41 -4.65 -0.89
CA ALA A 19 4.37 -4.99 -2.30
C ALA A 19 5.22 -6.23 -2.62
N ALA A 20 6.36 -6.40 -1.92
CA ALA A 20 7.27 -7.52 -2.17
C ALA A 20 6.81 -8.82 -1.50
N TYR A 21 6.11 -8.73 -0.37
CA TYR A 21 5.76 -9.88 0.46
C TYR A 21 4.95 -10.97 -0.27
N PRO A 22 3.88 -10.65 -1.03
CA PRO A 22 3.14 -11.66 -1.79
C PRO A 22 4.00 -12.38 -2.84
N LEU A 23 5.06 -11.72 -3.33
CA LEU A 23 5.96 -12.26 -4.34
C LEU A 23 7.08 -13.13 -3.75
N LYS A 24 7.23 -13.20 -2.41
CA LYS A 24 8.39 -13.85 -1.77
C LYS A 24 8.62 -15.30 -2.18
N HIS A 25 7.55 -16.03 -2.53
CA HIS A 25 7.61 -17.42 -2.98
C HIS A 25 8.36 -17.60 -4.32
N LEU A 26 8.48 -16.54 -5.13
CA LEU A 26 9.27 -16.51 -6.36
C LEU A 26 10.78 -16.43 -6.07
N SER A 27 11.18 -15.93 -4.90
CA SER A 27 12.57 -15.86 -4.49
C SER A 27 13.18 -17.26 -4.39
N PRO A 28 14.44 -17.48 -4.81
CA PRO A 28 15.12 -18.76 -4.63
C PRO A 28 15.22 -19.20 -3.17
N THR A 29 15.20 -18.25 -2.23
CA THR A 29 15.29 -18.51 -0.78
C THR A 29 13.91 -18.53 -0.10
N GLY A 30 12.83 -18.24 -0.82
CA GLY A 30 11.49 -18.03 -0.24
C GLY A 30 11.34 -16.72 0.55
N HIS A 31 12.38 -15.89 0.63
CA HIS A 31 12.40 -14.64 1.37
C HIS A 31 12.69 -13.43 0.47
N VAL A 32 12.16 -12.26 0.86
CA VAL A 32 12.47 -10.98 0.23
C VAL A 32 13.83 -10.49 0.70
N ILE A 33 14.72 -10.15 -0.24
CA ILE A 33 16.01 -9.53 0.09
C ILE A 33 15.78 -8.03 0.37
N ASN A 34 16.28 -7.54 1.50
CA ASN A 34 16.27 -6.10 1.80
C ASN A 34 17.60 -5.47 1.36
N ALA A 35 17.59 -4.70 0.27
CA ALA A 35 18.79 -4.10 -0.34
C ALA A 35 19.59 -3.18 0.59
N ASN A 36 19.00 -2.72 1.69
CA ASN A 36 19.65 -1.86 2.68
C ASN A 36 20.01 -2.59 3.98
N ASN A 37 19.81 -3.91 4.07
CA ASN A 37 20.08 -4.71 5.26
C ASN A 37 20.28 -6.22 4.96
N TYR A 38 20.90 -6.57 3.84
CA TYR A 38 21.18 -7.98 3.51
C TYR A 38 22.47 -8.47 4.18
N PRO A 39 22.60 -9.78 4.47
CA PRO A 39 23.84 -10.34 5.02
C PRO A 39 25.04 -10.07 4.09
N GLY A 40 26.12 -9.50 4.64
CA GLY A 40 27.34 -9.21 3.87
C GLY A 40 27.41 -7.81 3.26
N ILE A 41 26.37 -6.97 3.38
CA ILE A 41 26.35 -5.61 2.82
C ILE A 41 27.62 -4.80 3.18
N PRO A 42 28.31 -4.17 2.20
CA PRO A 42 29.48 -3.34 2.46
C PRO A 42 29.16 -2.16 3.37
N LYS A 43 30.13 -1.78 4.22
CA LYS A 43 29.99 -0.64 5.15
C LYS A 43 29.68 0.67 4.44
N ASN A 44 30.27 0.89 3.25
CA ASN A 44 30.06 2.10 2.46
C ASN A 44 28.60 2.19 1.99
N ASP A 45 28.07 1.14 1.37
CA ASP A 45 26.67 1.04 0.95
C ASP A 45 25.71 1.24 2.12
N LEU A 46 25.98 0.57 3.25
CA LEU A 46 25.17 0.70 4.46
C LEU A 46 25.18 2.14 4.99
N THR A 47 26.30 2.86 4.86
CA THR A 47 26.43 4.26 5.29
C THR A 47 25.63 5.20 4.41
N ILE A 48 25.63 4.98 3.09
CA ILE A 48 24.79 5.72 2.14
C ILE A 48 23.31 5.52 2.50
N TRP A 49 22.87 4.26 2.66
CA TRP A 49 21.50 3.93 3.06
C TRP A 49 21.09 4.56 4.39
N LYS A 50 21.93 4.47 5.42
CA LYS A 50 21.67 5.07 6.74
C LYS A 50 21.55 6.59 6.67
N SER A 51 22.39 7.24 5.86
CA SER A 51 22.35 8.69 5.67
C SER A 51 21.04 9.12 4.98
N SER A 52 20.65 8.46 3.90
CA SER A 52 19.38 8.72 3.21
C SER A 52 18.17 8.47 4.12
N ARG A 53 18.19 7.39 4.92
CA ARG A 53 17.12 7.08 5.88
C ARG A 53 16.99 8.14 6.98
N ARG A 54 18.12 8.60 7.54
CA ARG A 54 18.12 9.65 8.57
C ARG A 54 17.52 10.95 8.05
N ILE A 55 17.86 11.34 6.82
CA ILE A 55 17.28 12.53 6.18
C ILE A 55 15.76 12.37 6.02
N TYR A 56 15.30 11.22 5.52
CA TYR A 56 13.88 10.92 5.37
C TYR A 56 13.13 10.93 6.72
N GLU A 57 13.64 10.23 7.73
CA GLU A 57 13.02 10.17 9.07
C GLU A 57 13.02 11.52 9.78
N PHE A 58 14.12 12.28 9.68
CA PHE A 58 14.22 13.63 10.24
C PHE A 58 13.14 14.54 9.65
N ILE A 59 12.99 14.53 8.32
CA ILE A 59 12.00 15.38 7.65
C ILE A 59 10.57 14.92 7.96
N SER A 60 10.31 13.61 7.96
CA SER A 60 9.00 13.05 8.34
C SER A 60 8.60 13.36 9.79
N ARG A 61 9.57 13.57 10.69
CA ARG A 61 9.30 13.99 12.08
C ARG A 61 9.10 15.50 12.19
N LEU A 62 9.82 16.30 11.41
CA LEU A 62 9.72 17.76 11.42
C LEU A 62 8.44 18.32 10.82
N THR A 63 7.77 17.57 9.94
CA THR A 63 6.42 17.93 9.46
C THR A 63 5.37 18.04 10.58
N ARG A 64 5.71 17.65 11.82
CA ARG A 64 4.86 17.72 13.01
C ARG A 64 5.02 19.01 13.83
N ILE A 65 5.93 19.93 13.47
CA ILE A 65 6.17 21.17 14.23
C ILE A 65 5.56 22.36 13.47
N PRO A 66 4.51 23.02 14.01
CA PRO A 66 3.98 24.25 13.42
C PRO A 66 5.06 25.35 13.40
N LEU A 67 5.09 26.17 12.35
CA LEU A 67 5.96 27.34 12.14
C LEU A 67 7.43 27.09 11.78
N VAL A 68 8.19 26.21 12.44
CA VAL A 68 9.59 25.90 12.02
C VAL A 68 9.61 24.92 10.84
N GLY A 69 8.53 24.14 10.68
CA GLY A 69 8.36 23.16 9.61
C GLY A 69 8.18 23.75 8.21
N GLN A 70 7.64 24.96 8.03
CA GLN A 70 7.21 25.43 6.70
C GLN A 70 8.36 25.55 5.69
N PHE A 71 9.54 26.03 6.10
CA PHE A 71 10.69 26.21 5.21
C PHE A 71 11.35 24.87 4.82
N ILE A 72 11.56 23.98 5.79
CA ILE A 72 12.14 22.64 5.55
C ILE A 72 11.13 21.74 4.80
N PHE A 73 9.84 21.84 5.14
CA PHE A 73 8.74 21.18 4.45
C PHE A 73 8.65 21.64 3.00
N ASN A 74 8.69 22.94 2.71
CA ASN A 74 8.67 23.45 1.33
C ASN A 74 9.88 22.98 0.50
N THR A 75 11.03 22.76 1.15
CA THR A 75 12.23 22.26 0.48
C THR A 75 12.12 20.76 0.18
N TYR A 76 11.60 19.97 1.13
CA TYR A 76 11.38 18.53 0.98
C TYR A 76 10.21 18.17 0.08
N ASP A 77 9.12 18.94 0.15
CA ASP A 77 7.97 18.77 -0.73
C ASP A 77 8.40 18.99 -2.18
N LYS A 78 9.34 19.93 -2.46
CA LYS A 78 9.99 20.04 -3.78
C LYS A 78 10.85 18.83 -4.17
N PHE A 79 11.51 18.16 -3.21
CA PHE A 79 12.31 16.96 -3.49
C PHE A 79 11.45 15.74 -3.84
N GLN A 80 10.28 15.60 -3.21
CA GLN A 80 9.35 14.52 -3.52
C GLN A 80 8.24 14.92 -4.50
N ALA A 81 8.17 16.21 -4.86
CA ALA A 81 7.10 16.79 -5.67
C ALA A 81 6.89 16.01 -6.95
N ILE A 82 5.66 15.53 -7.09
CA ILE A 82 5.16 15.02 -8.35
C ILE A 82 4.61 16.23 -9.12
N PRO A 83 5.16 16.56 -10.30
CA PRO A 83 4.68 17.67 -11.10
C PRO A 83 3.22 17.46 -11.53
N LYS A 84 2.45 18.55 -11.61
CA LYS A 84 1.06 18.53 -12.11
C LYS A 84 0.97 17.73 -13.40
N PHE A 85 0.00 16.82 -13.43
CA PHE A 85 -0.22 15.92 -14.57
C PHE A 85 -0.68 16.67 -15.82
N TYR A 86 -1.58 17.65 -15.65
CA TYR A 86 -2.11 18.47 -16.74
C TYR A 86 -1.54 19.91 -16.70
N PRO A 87 -1.43 20.58 -17.87
CA PRO A 87 -1.56 20.00 -19.21
C PRO A 87 -0.47 18.95 -19.47
N ARG A 88 -0.78 17.96 -20.34
CA ARG A 88 0.18 16.94 -20.74
C ARG A 88 1.35 17.61 -21.44
N ARG A 89 2.57 17.28 -21.02
CA ARG A 89 3.81 17.82 -21.56
C ARG A 89 4.95 16.84 -21.33
N ASN A 90 6.05 17.03 -22.03
CA ASN A 90 7.26 16.25 -21.79
C ASN A 90 7.80 16.56 -20.38
N LEU A 91 7.90 15.53 -19.54
CA LEU A 91 8.44 15.58 -18.18
C LEU A 91 9.68 14.69 -18.02
N SER A 92 10.31 14.25 -19.12
CA SER A 92 11.44 13.32 -19.11
C SER A 92 12.73 13.86 -18.48
N LYS A 93 12.90 15.19 -18.38
CA LYS A 93 14.10 15.82 -17.82
C LYS A 93 14.34 15.35 -16.37
N PRO A 94 15.52 14.80 -16.04
CA PRO A 94 15.81 14.34 -14.68
C PRO A 94 15.90 15.51 -13.70
N ASN A 95 15.46 15.27 -12.46
CA ASN A 95 15.63 16.23 -11.37
C ASN A 95 17.01 16.07 -10.71
N PHE A 96 17.38 17.02 -9.84
CA PHE A 96 18.69 17.03 -9.19
C PHE A 96 18.90 15.84 -8.24
N GLN A 97 17.84 15.38 -7.57
CA GLN A 97 17.89 14.20 -6.70
C GLN A 97 18.29 12.94 -7.48
N LEU A 98 17.68 12.73 -8.65
CA LEU A 98 17.99 11.60 -9.52
C LEU A 98 19.44 11.64 -10.01
N LYS A 99 19.95 12.82 -10.39
CA LYS A 99 21.36 12.97 -10.81
C LYS A 99 22.34 12.64 -9.69
N GLN A 100 22.08 13.11 -8.46
CA GLN A 100 22.92 12.78 -7.30
C GLN A 100 22.90 11.27 -7.00
N MET A 101 21.73 10.64 -7.07
CA MET A 101 21.62 9.20 -6.89
C MET A 101 22.45 8.43 -7.92
N TYR A 102 22.36 8.78 -9.21
CA TYR A 102 23.18 8.14 -10.25
C TYR A 102 24.68 8.37 -10.03
N ALA A 103 25.11 9.55 -9.58
CA ALA A 103 26.52 9.79 -9.25
C ALA A 103 27.03 8.84 -8.15
N LEU A 104 26.22 8.56 -7.12
CA LEU A 104 26.55 7.58 -6.08
C LEU A 104 26.59 6.15 -6.65
N ILE A 105 25.64 5.79 -7.52
CA ILE A 105 25.60 4.49 -8.20
C ILE A 105 26.87 4.28 -9.03
N HIS A 106 27.25 5.26 -9.84
CA HIS A 106 28.48 5.25 -10.65
C HIS A 106 29.75 5.19 -9.80
N SER A 107 29.69 5.66 -8.55
CA SER A 107 30.77 5.54 -7.56
C SER A 107 30.80 4.18 -6.86
N GLY A 108 29.96 3.22 -7.26
CA GLY A 108 29.95 1.84 -6.78
C GLY A 108 28.81 1.48 -5.82
N TRP A 109 27.91 2.42 -5.49
CA TRP A 109 26.78 2.11 -4.60
C TRP A 109 25.87 1.04 -5.22
N GLY A 110 25.59 -0.02 -4.47
CA GLY A 110 24.73 -1.11 -4.91
C GLY A 110 25.43 -2.19 -5.75
N LYS A 111 26.72 -2.02 -6.10
CA LYS A 111 27.45 -2.98 -6.93
C LYS A 111 27.52 -4.36 -6.29
N ASP A 112 27.82 -4.44 -4.99
CA ASP A 112 27.92 -5.70 -4.25
C ASP A 112 26.60 -6.50 -4.27
N LEU A 113 25.47 -5.80 -4.11
CA LEU A 113 24.16 -6.42 -4.23
C LEU A 113 23.96 -7.04 -5.63
N ILE A 114 24.32 -6.32 -6.69
CA ILE A 114 24.16 -6.82 -8.05
C ILE A 114 25.11 -7.97 -8.36
N ASP A 115 26.35 -7.92 -7.88
CA ASP A 115 27.31 -9.03 -7.96
C ASP A 115 26.76 -10.29 -7.29
N TYR A 116 26.12 -10.15 -6.11
CA TYR A 116 25.42 -11.24 -5.42
C TYR A 116 24.24 -11.79 -6.25
N LEU A 117 23.37 -10.91 -6.77
CA LEU A 117 22.22 -11.34 -7.57
C LEU A 117 22.65 -12.05 -8.87
N ASN A 118 23.77 -11.63 -9.47
CA ASN A 118 24.35 -12.21 -10.69
C ASN A 118 24.94 -13.62 -10.50
N GLN A 119 24.94 -14.17 -9.27
CA GLN A 119 25.28 -15.57 -9.00
C GLN A 119 24.24 -16.54 -9.59
N LYS A 120 23.02 -16.06 -9.89
CA LYS A 120 21.97 -16.84 -10.57
C LYS A 120 21.42 -16.05 -11.74
N ASP A 121 21.29 -16.70 -12.89
CA ASP A 121 20.71 -16.12 -14.09
C ASP A 121 19.18 -16.24 -14.08
N ILE A 122 18.54 -15.43 -13.24
CA ILE A 122 17.08 -15.32 -13.09
C ILE A 122 16.68 -13.83 -13.07
N PRO A 123 15.45 -13.47 -13.48
CA PRO A 123 15.03 -12.07 -13.50
C PRO A 123 14.98 -11.45 -12.09
N LEU A 124 15.06 -10.12 -12.05
CA LEU A 124 14.90 -9.31 -10.84
C LEU A 124 13.52 -8.67 -10.81
N ILE A 125 12.80 -8.85 -9.70
CA ILE A 125 11.61 -8.08 -9.34
C ILE A 125 11.94 -7.26 -8.10
N THR A 126 12.02 -5.94 -8.25
CA THR A 126 12.22 -5.02 -7.14
C THR A 126 11.01 -4.11 -6.92
N THR A 127 10.70 -3.81 -5.66
CA THR A 127 9.68 -2.81 -5.29
C THR A 127 10.26 -1.44 -4.99
N PHE A 128 11.58 -1.25 -5.18
CA PHE A 128 12.28 0.00 -4.94
C PHE A 128 13.14 0.41 -6.14
N PHE A 129 12.86 1.58 -6.72
CA PHE A 129 13.46 2.06 -7.97
C PHE A 129 14.99 2.13 -7.95
N ALA A 130 15.61 2.47 -6.82
CA ALA A 130 17.07 2.57 -6.75
C ALA A 130 17.74 1.21 -7.02
N VAL A 131 17.13 0.10 -6.59
CA VAL A 131 17.64 -1.24 -6.87
C VAL A 131 17.55 -1.57 -8.36
N ALA A 132 16.48 -1.13 -9.05
CA ALA A 132 16.40 -1.28 -10.50
C ALA A 132 17.51 -0.50 -11.22
N PHE A 133 17.87 0.68 -10.71
CA PHE A 133 18.99 1.47 -11.23
C PHE A 133 20.33 0.82 -10.94
N PHE A 134 20.53 0.24 -9.76
CA PHE A 134 21.75 -0.54 -9.48
C PHE A 134 21.89 -1.67 -10.50
N ALA A 135 20.82 -2.42 -10.74
CA ALA A 135 20.84 -3.54 -11.67
C ALA A 135 21.12 -3.09 -13.11
N GLU A 136 20.59 -1.95 -13.53
CA GLU A 136 20.85 -1.40 -14.86
C GLU A 136 22.30 -0.92 -15.01
N GLU A 137 22.83 -0.18 -14.04
CA GLU A 137 24.16 0.45 -14.13
C GLU A 137 25.33 -0.46 -13.75
N HIS A 138 25.08 -1.54 -13.00
CA HIS A 138 26.09 -2.54 -12.61
C HIS A 138 25.92 -3.88 -13.36
N ASP A 139 25.42 -3.83 -14.60
CA ASP A 139 25.39 -4.96 -15.53
C ASP A 139 24.71 -6.23 -14.99
N PHE A 140 23.53 -6.10 -14.37
CA PHE A 140 22.73 -7.28 -14.01
C PHE A 140 22.37 -8.10 -15.25
N LYS A 141 22.67 -9.40 -15.26
CA LYS A 141 22.67 -10.21 -16.48
C LYS A 141 21.29 -10.47 -17.08
N ASN A 142 20.25 -10.45 -16.25
CA ASN A 142 18.89 -10.82 -16.65
C ASN A 142 17.95 -9.59 -16.66
N ASP A 143 16.66 -9.82 -16.87
CA ASP A 143 15.63 -8.79 -16.95
C ASP A 143 15.37 -8.08 -15.61
N ILE A 144 15.12 -6.77 -15.66
CA ILE A 144 14.87 -5.91 -14.50
C ILE A 144 13.41 -5.44 -14.50
N TYR A 145 12.67 -5.81 -13.47
CA TYR A 145 11.28 -5.42 -13.25
C TYR A 145 11.15 -4.55 -11.99
N CYS A 146 10.53 -3.38 -12.11
CA CYS A 146 10.31 -2.43 -11.02
C CYS A 146 8.82 -2.26 -10.72
N VAL A 147 8.36 -2.78 -9.58
CA VAL A 147 7.00 -2.59 -9.06
C VAL A 147 6.88 -1.22 -8.41
N LEU A 148 5.91 -0.43 -8.90
CA LEU A 148 5.62 0.89 -8.36
C LEU A 148 4.51 0.79 -7.31
N CYS A 149 4.70 1.49 -6.18
CA CYS A 149 3.90 1.28 -4.97
C CYS A 149 2.93 2.42 -4.64
N ASP A 150 2.84 3.45 -5.49
CA ASP A 150 1.97 4.62 -5.31
C ASP A 150 1.12 4.88 -6.55
N ALA A 151 0.00 5.59 -6.39
CA ALA A 151 -0.96 5.90 -7.46
C ALA A 151 -0.49 7.04 -8.40
N ASP A 152 0.58 7.73 -8.03
CA ASP A 152 1.37 8.58 -8.91
C ASP A 152 2.83 8.57 -8.44
N ILE A 153 3.78 8.87 -9.32
CA ILE A 153 5.21 8.71 -9.03
C ILE A 153 6.01 9.97 -9.36
N SER A 154 7.07 10.20 -8.58
CA SER A 154 8.03 11.27 -8.85
C SER A 154 8.94 10.91 -10.02
N ARG A 155 9.49 11.93 -10.70
CA ARG A 155 10.49 11.74 -11.74
C ARG A 155 11.73 10.99 -11.22
N THR A 156 12.03 11.07 -9.92
CA THR A 156 13.13 10.33 -9.27
C THR A 156 12.98 8.81 -9.37
N TRP A 157 11.76 8.29 -9.60
CA TRP A 157 11.49 6.86 -9.64
C TRP A 157 11.72 6.23 -11.03
N VAL A 158 12.05 7.06 -12.02
CA VAL A 158 12.29 6.63 -13.39
C VAL A 158 13.77 6.81 -13.73
N ALA A 159 14.34 5.93 -14.56
CA ALA A 159 15.74 5.94 -14.95
C ALA A 159 16.24 7.32 -15.41
N LEU A 160 17.56 7.55 -15.31
CA LEU A 160 18.17 8.82 -15.71
C LEU A 160 17.89 9.14 -17.18
N ASN A 161 17.98 8.14 -18.06
CA ASN A 161 17.60 8.21 -19.47
C ASN A 161 16.50 7.20 -19.81
N PRO A 162 15.22 7.56 -19.62
CA PRO A 162 14.09 6.62 -19.74
C PRO A 162 13.92 5.99 -21.12
N ALA A 163 14.31 6.70 -22.18
CA ALA A 163 14.21 6.23 -23.56
C ALA A 163 15.26 5.17 -23.91
N LYS A 164 16.37 5.11 -23.17
CA LYS A 164 17.44 4.11 -23.35
C LYS A 164 17.42 3.00 -22.31
N SER A 165 16.66 3.18 -21.23
CA SER A 165 16.59 2.23 -20.12
C SER A 165 15.92 0.92 -20.54
N ARG A 166 16.44 -0.20 -20.03
CA ARG A 166 15.86 -1.54 -20.21
C ARG A 166 14.93 -1.94 -19.08
N ILE A 167 14.79 -1.11 -18.04
CA ILE A 167 13.93 -1.38 -16.88
C ILE A 167 12.47 -1.49 -17.32
N LYS A 168 11.82 -2.57 -16.91
CA LYS A 168 10.39 -2.84 -17.14
C LYS A 168 9.61 -2.40 -15.90
N TYR A 169 8.71 -1.43 -16.05
CA TYR A 169 7.92 -0.88 -14.95
C TYR A 169 6.57 -1.59 -14.82
N LEU A 170 6.26 -2.06 -13.62
CA LEU A 170 5.02 -2.73 -13.25
C LEU A 170 4.15 -1.73 -12.47
N ALA A 171 3.18 -1.15 -13.17
CA ALA A 171 2.37 -0.04 -12.69
C ALA A 171 1.12 -0.54 -11.93
N PRO A 172 0.79 0.06 -10.77
CA PRO A 172 -0.37 -0.36 -9.99
C PRO A 172 -1.69 0.17 -10.54
N CYS A 173 -1.67 1.28 -11.30
CA CYS A 173 -2.88 1.87 -11.87
C CYS A 173 -2.59 2.64 -13.18
N ARG A 174 -3.67 2.97 -13.92
CA ARG A 174 -3.58 3.69 -15.20
C ARG A 174 -2.91 5.07 -15.09
N ARG A 175 -3.06 5.75 -13.95
CA ARG A 175 -2.41 7.05 -13.71
C ARG A 175 -0.89 6.93 -13.82
N VAL A 176 -0.31 5.89 -13.22
CA VAL A 176 1.13 5.63 -13.24
C VAL A 176 1.61 5.25 -14.64
N VAL A 177 0.83 4.46 -15.40
CA VAL A 177 1.15 4.15 -16.81
C VAL A 177 1.32 5.43 -17.62
N GLU A 178 0.34 6.33 -17.54
CA GLU A 178 0.41 7.59 -18.27
C GLU A 178 1.52 8.51 -17.74
N ARG A 179 1.80 8.49 -16.43
CA ARG A 179 2.91 9.24 -15.83
C ARG A 179 4.26 8.77 -16.37
N LEU A 180 4.48 7.46 -16.47
CA LEU A 180 5.70 6.87 -17.04
C LEU A 180 5.91 7.30 -18.49
N LYS A 181 4.84 7.35 -19.29
CA LYS A 181 4.89 7.87 -20.67
C LYS A 181 5.30 9.35 -20.71
N LEU A 182 4.74 10.19 -19.82
CA LEU A 182 5.15 11.61 -19.73
C LEU A 182 6.62 11.76 -19.31
N TYR A 183 7.15 10.82 -18.53
CA TYR A 183 8.56 10.76 -18.17
C TYR A 183 9.45 10.16 -19.28
N GLY A 184 8.89 9.73 -20.42
CA GLY A 184 9.65 9.27 -21.58
C GLY A 184 10.04 7.79 -21.54
N VAL A 185 9.43 6.99 -20.66
CA VAL A 185 9.58 5.53 -20.68
C VAL A 185 8.90 4.98 -21.92
N LEU A 186 9.56 4.07 -22.63
CA LEU A 186 9.00 3.42 -23.80
C LEU A 186 7.76 2.58 -23.43
N SER A 187 6.70 2.66 -24.23
CA SER A 187 5.43 1.98 -23.93
C SER A 187 5.58 0.45 -23.77
N ASN A 188 6.49 -0.18 -24.53
CA ASN A 188 6.79 -1.62 -24.42
C ASN A 188 7.60 -1.99 -23.15
N ARG A 189 7.91 -1.02 -22.29
CA ARG A 189 8.53 -1.21 -20.97
C ARG A 189 7.56 -0.89 -19.83
N ILE A 190 6.29 -0.59 -20.11
CA ILE A 190 5.28 -0.24 -19.11
C ILE A 190 4.17 -1.28 -19.12
N PHE A 191 3.98 -1.95 -17.99
CA PHE A 191 2.97 -2.98 -17.83
C PHE A 191 2.01 -2.58 -16.72
N LEU A 192 0.72 -2.52 -17.01
CA LEU A 192 -0.30 -2.28 -16.00
C LEU A 192 -0.57 -3.59 -15.26
N THR A 193 0.00 -3.81 -14.09
CA THR A 193 -0.19 -5.08 -13.36
C THR A 193 -1.24 -4.99 -12.26
N GLY A 194 -1.40 -3.82 -11.65
CA GLY A 194 -2.04 -3.72 -10.34
C GLY A 194 -1.02 -3.85 -9.21
N PHE A 195 -1.43 -3.43 -8.01
CA PHE A 195 -0.62 -3.61 -6.81
C PHE A 195 -0.68 -5.09 -6.39
N PRO A 196 0.45 -5.72 -6.02
CA PRO A 196 0.46 -7.10 -5.56
C PRO A 196 -0.20 -7.19 -4.17
N LEU A 197 -1.48 -7.57 -4.16
CA LEU A 197 -2.26 -7.82 -2.94
C LEU A 197 -1.93 -9.20 -2.36
N PRO A 198 -2.22 -9.45 -1.07
CA PRO A 198 -2.08 -10.77 -0.48
C PRO A 198 -3.06 -11.76 -1.15
N GLU A 199 -2.52 -12.80 -1.79
CA GLU A 199 -3.32 -13.77 -2.55
C GLU A 199 -4.23 -14.61 -1.63
N GLU A 200 -3.84 -14.76 -0.35
CA GLU A 200 -4.63 -15.43 0.68
C GLU A 200 -5.99 -14.77 0.93
N ASN A 201 -6.13 -13.47 0.67
CA ASN A 201 -7.39 -12.72 0.76
C ASN A 201 -8.25 -12.84 -0.50
N LEU A 202 -7.68 -13.28 -1.63
CA LEU A 202 -8.42 -13.37 -2.89
C LEU A 202 -9.24 -14.67 -2.96
N GLY A 203 -8.61 -15.81 -2.64
CA GLY A 203 -9.23 -17.13 -2.82
C GLY A 203 -9.16 -17.60 -4.28
N GLY A 204 -8.03 -17.37 -4.95
CA GLY A 204 -7.76 -17.82 -6.32
C GLY A 204 -8.41 -16.98 -7.41
N ASN A 205 -8.36 -17.48 -8.65
CA ASN A 205 -8.79 -16.74 -9.85
C ASN A 205 -10.28 -16.37 -9.85
N LYS A 206 -11.12 -17.11 -9.11
CA LYS A 206 -12.57 -16.85 -8.99
C LYS A 206 -12.91 -15.88 -7.86
N LEU A 207 -11.91 -15.44 -7.10
CA LEU A 207 -12.06 -14.52 -5.97
C LEU A 207 -13.02 -15.03 -4.88
N GLU A 208 -13.04 -16.35 -4.62
CA GLU A 208 -14.08 -16.96 -3.78
C GLU A 208 -14.07 -16.42 -2.34
N ARG A 209 -12.88 -16.25 -1.75
CA ARG A 209 -12.73 -15.68 -0.40
C ARG A 209 -13.09 -14.20 -0.40
N LEU A 210 -12.57 -13.44 -1.37
CA LEU A 210 -12.84 -12.01 -1.46
C LEU A 210 -14.34 -11.73 -1.65
N LYS A 211 -15.03 -12.48 -2.51
CA LYS A 211 -16.47 -12.33 -2.73
C LYS A 211 -17.28 -12.71 -1.49
N ALA A 212 -16.86 -13.73 -0.73
CA ALA A 212 -17.48 -14.06 0.56
C ALA A 212 -17.28 -12.93 1.59
N ASP A 213 -16.03 -12.53 1.83
CA ASP A 213 -15.67 -11.49 2.79
C ASP A 213 -16.36 -10.14 2.42
N LEU A 214 -16.52 -9.83 1.13
CA LEU A 214 -17.23 -8.63 0.66
C LEU A 214 -18.75 -8.73 0.84
N ALA A 215 -19.35 -9.91 0.65
CA ALA A 215 -20.79 -10.10 0.85
C ALA A 215 -21.17 -9.84 2.31
N ASP A 216 -20.42 -10.42 3.25
CA ASP A 216 -20.60 -10.19 4.69
C ASP A 216 -20.42 -8.71 5.04
N ARG A 217 -19.36 -8.09 4.53
CA ARG A 217 -19.07 -6.67 4.73
C ARG A 217 -20.17 -5.74 4.22
N ILE A 218 -20.75 -6.00 3.04
CA ILE A 218 -21.85 -5.18 2.51
C ILE A 218 -23.09 -5.27 3.41
N ILE A 219 -23.40 -6.44 3.96
CA ILE A 219 -24.52 -6.60 4.90
C ILE A 219 -24.27 -5.77 6.17
N ASN A 220 -23.03 -5.75 6.65
CA ASN A 220 -22.63 -5.03 7.87
C ASN A 220 -22.54 -3.51 7.68
N LEU A 221 -22.16 -3.04 6.48
CA LEU A 221 -21.98 -1.62 6.14
C LEU A 221 -23.21 -0.94 5.55
N ASP A 222 -24.34 -1.64 5.44
CA ASP A 222 -25.61 -1.10 4.95
C ASP A 222 -26.79 -1.72 5.73
N PRO A 223 -26.86 -1.51 7.06
CA PRO A 223 -27.90 -2.12 7.90
C PRO A 223 -29.33 -1.68 7.51
N GLU A 224 -29.48 -0.45 7.01
CA GLU A 224 -30.75 0.11 6.53
C GLU A 224 -31.09 -0.27 5.08
N LYS A 225 -30.21 -1.03 4.42
CA LYS A 225 -30.38 -1.58 3.07
C LYS A 225 -30.50 -0.51 1.97
N HIS A 226 -30.01 0.70 2.19
CA HIS A 226 -30.09 1.79 1.22
C HIS A 226 -29.30 1.45 -0.05
N TYR A 227 -28.06 1.00 0.10
CA TYR A 227 -27.22 0.60 -1.02
C TYR A 227 -27.72 -0.70 -1.67
N ARG A 228 -27.98 -1.73 -0.85
CA ARG A 228 -28.40 -3.06 -1.31
C ARG A 228 -29.71 -3.03 -2.07
N LYS A 229 -30.69 -2.22 -1.67
CA LYS A 229 -31.95 -2.07 -2.43
C LYS A 229 -31.75 -1.32 -3.73
N LYS A 230 -30.98 -0.22 -3.70
CA LYS A 230 -30.76 0.63 -4.87
C LYS A 230 -29.97 -0.09 -5.98
N TYR A 231 -28.98 -0.91 -5.61
CA TYR A 231 -28.08 -1.59 -6.54
C TYR A 231 -28.17 -3.13 -6.46
N SER A 232 -29.35 -3.65 -6.18
CA SER A 232 -29.59 -5.08 -5.91
C SER A 232 -29.12 -6.00 -7.04
N GLU A 233 -29.35 -5.62 -8.29
CA GLU A 233 -28.96 -6.41 -9.45
C GLU A 233 -27.43 -6.50 -9.60
N THR A 234 -26.71 -5.37 -9.43
CA THR A 234 -25.25 -5.36 -9.42
C THR A 234 -24.70 -6.24 -8.29
N VAL A 235 -25.27 -6.12 -7.09
CA VAL A 235 -24.87 -6.92 -5.93
C VAL A 235 -25.05 -8.41 -6.19
N LYS A 236 -26.22 -8.85 -6.68
CA LYS A 236 -26.49 -10.26 -7.01
C LYS A 236 -25.60 -10.78 -8.15
N GLN A 237 -25.30 -9.95 -9.14
CA GLN A 237 -24.47 -10.32 -10.28
C GLN A 237 -23.05 -10.72 -9.83
N PHE A 238 -22.43 -9.92 -8.96
CA PHE A 238 -21.05 -10.14 -8.51
C PHE A 238 -20.94 -11.03 -7.26
N LEU A 239 -21.96 -11.00 -6.39
CA LEU A 239 -22.00 -11.70 -5.11
C LEU A 239 -23.18 -12.67 -5.07
N LYS A 240 -23.16 -13.69 -5.94
CA LYS A 240 -24.30 -14.59 -6.22
C LYS A 240 -25.00 -15.18 -4.99
N ASN A 241 -24.29 -15.40 -3.89
CA ASN A 241 -24.83 -16.03 -2.68
C ASN A 241 -25.14 -15.02 -1.56
N ILE A 242 -25.06 -13.72 -1.82
CA ILE A 242 -25.39 -12.71 -0.82
C ILE A 242 -26.88 -12.77 -0.51
N LYS A 243 -27.19 -12.84 0.78
CA LYS A 243 -28.56 -12.81 1.25
C LYS A 243 -28.94 -11.35 1.49
N ILE A 244 -29.44 -10.73 0.43
CA ILE A 244 -29.63 -9.28 0.34
C ILE A 244 -30.48 -8.68 1.46
N ASP A 245 -31.38 -9.49 2.04
CA ASP A 245 -32.29 -9.09 3.10
C ASP A 245 -31.80 -9.40 4.52
N GLU A 246 -30.66 -10.06 4.68
CA GLU A 246 -30.12 -10.36 6.00
C GLU A 246 -29.63 -9.11 6.74
N ARG A 247 -29.54 -9.29 8.06
CA ARG A 247 -28.82 -8.41 8.97
C ARG A 247 -27.61 -9.19 9.47
N HIS A 248 -26.52 -8.48 9.73
CA HIS A 248 -25.31 -9.12 10.23
C HIS A 248 -25.48 -9.51 11.70
N ASP A 249 -24.92 -10.66 12.07
CA ASP A 249 -24.94 -11.18 13.45
C ASP A 249 -23.76 -10.67 14.30
N HIS A 250 -22.97 -9.72 13.78
CA HIS A 250 -21.83 -9.17 14.50
C HIS A 250 -21.66 -7.67 14.24
N PRO A 251 -20.99 -6.95 15.15
CA PRO A 251 -20.71 -5.53 15.00
C PRO A 251 -19.79 -5.20 13.81
N PRO A 252 -19.84 -3.99 13.25
CA PRO A 252 -18.84 -3.50 12.30
C PRO A 252 -17.43 -3.52 12.88
N THR A 253 -16.46 -3.89 12.05
CA THR A 253 -15.05 -3.98 12.40
C THR A 253 -14.26 -2.87 11.73
N LEU A 254 -13.86 -1.89 12.53
CA LEU A 254 -12.96 -0.82 12.13
C LEU A 254 -11.51 -1.26 12.35
N THR A 255 -10.66 -1.07 11.34
CA THR A 255 -9.21 -1.30 11.46
C THR A 255 -8.48 0.00 11.23
N PHE A 256 -7.87 0.57 12.27
CA PHE A 256 -7.02 1.75 12.17
C PHE A 256 -5.55 1.36 12.03
N ALA A 257 -4.97 1.62 10.86
CA ALA A 257 -3.62 1.21 10.53
C ALA A 257 -2.61 2.37 10.55
N VAL A 258 -1.61 2.27 11.44
CA VAL A 258 -0.48 3.20 11.49
C VAL A 258 0.63 2.70 10.56
N GLY A 259 1.13 3.60 9.70
CA GLY A 259 2.22 3.27 8.76
C GLY A 259 3.55 2.98 9.45
N GLY A 260 4.50 2.38 8.73
CA GLY A 260 5.78 1.90 9.28
C GLY A 260 6.69 2.95 9.92
N ALA A 261 6.45 4.24 9.65
CA ALA A 261 7.13 5.35 10.31
C ALA A 261 6.52 5.72 11.69
N GLY A 262 5.43 5.07 12.12
CA GLY A 262 4.71 5.38 13.36
C GLY A 262 3.98 6.73 13.32
N ALA A 263 3.74 7.28 12.13
CA ALA A 263 3.07 8.56 11.95
C ALA A 263 1.58 8.46 12.21
N GLN A 264 1.00 9.54 12.76
CA GLN A 264 -0.42 9.64 13.12
C GLN A 264 -0.91 8.65 14.19
N LYS A 265 0.00 8.01 14.94
CA LYS A 265 -0.39 7.19 16.10
C LYS A 265 -1.25 7.94 17.11
N ASP A 266 -1.11 9.27 17.19
CA ASP A 266 -1.89 10.13 18.09
C ASP A 266 -3.38 10.22 17.73
N LEU A 267 -3.77 9.95 16.48
CA LEU A 267 -5.18 9.86 16.09
C LEU A 267 -5.89 8.71 16.82
N ALA A 268 -5.17 7.61 17.09
CA ALA A 268 -5.74 6.47 17.80
C ALA A 268 -6.30 6.85 19.17
N LYS A 269 -5.72 7.85 19.85
CA LYS A 269 -6.28 8.38 21.09
C LYS A 269 -7.70 8.90 20.84
N ASN A 270 -7.86 9.84 19.91
CA ASN A 270 -9.15 10.47 19.66
C ASN A 270 -10.20 9.45 19.22
N ILE A 271 -9.82 8.51 18.34
CA ILE A 271 -10.69 7.43 17.87
C ILE A 271 -11.12 6.54 19.04
N LEU A 272 -10.17 6.09 19.88
CA LEU A 272 -10.47 5.26 21.06
C LEU A 272 -11.44 5.95 22.02
N TRP A 273 -11.23 7.25 22.29
CA TRP A 273 -12.09 8.00 23.19
C TRP A 273 -13.49 8.21 22.61
N SER A 274 -13.59 8.48 21.31
CA SER A 274 -14.87 8.61 20.61
C SER A 274 -15.66 7.30 20.61
N LEU A 275 -15.01 6.18 20.29
CA LEU A 275 -15.63 4.85 20.22
C LEU A 275 -15.82 4.17 21.59
N LYS A 276 -15.39 4.80 22.69
CA LYS A 276 -15.31 4.16 24.02
C LYS A 276 -16.62 3.50 24.44
N LYS A 277 -17.76 4.20 24.26
CA LYS A 277 -19.08 3.69 24.68
C LYS A 277 -19.48 2.48 23.83
N SER A 278 -19.41 2.60 22.51
CA SER A 278 -19.73 1.52 21.57
C SER A 278 -18.81 0.30 21.73
N LEU A 279 -17.54 0.50 22.08
CA LEU A 279 -16.63 -0.58 22.43
C LEU A 279 -17.04 -1.30 23.72
N ILE A 280 -17.48 -0.58 24.75
CA ILE A 280 -17.96 -1.20 26.00
C ILE A 280 -19.27 -1.97 25.77
N ASN A 281 -20.14 -1.44 24.92
CA ASN A 281 -21.43 -2.04 24.58
C ASN A 281 -21.32 -3.15 23.52
N GLU A 282 -20.11 -3.48 23.05
CA GLU A 282 -19.90 -4.46 21.98
C GLU A 282 -20.66 -4.11 20.68
N GLU A 283 -20.85 -2.82 20.40
CA GLU A 283 -21.50 -2.28 19.18
C GLU A 283 -20.50 -2.08 18.02
N ILE A 284 -19.21 -2.19 18.29
CA ILE A 284 -18.15 -2.09 17.28
C ILE A 284 -16.94 -2.94 17.68
N ASN A 285 -16.29 -3.55 16.68
CA ASN A 285 -14.96 -4.15 16.81
C ASN A 285 -13.90 -3.15 16.34
N PHE A 286 -12.77 -3.06 17.05
CA PHE A 286 -11.70 -2.15 16.71
C PHE A 286 -10.32 -2.80 16.75
N ASN A 287 -9.66 -2.82 15.59
CA ASN A 287 -8.27 -3.26 15.44
C ASN A 287 -7.34 -2.05 15.34
N LEU A 288 -6.38 -1.96 16.25
CA LEU A 288 -5.29 -0.98 16.22
C LEU A 288 -4.03 -1.63 15.67
N VAL A 289 -3.60 -1.24 14.46
CA VAL A 289 -2.43 -1.86 13.82
C VAL A 289 -1.16 -1.06 14.14
N ALA A 290 -0.30 -1.64 14.98
CA ALA A 290 1.02 -1.11 15.28
C ALA A 290 2.11 -1.60 14.30
N GLY A 291 1.83 -2.68 13.56
CA GLY A 291 2.80 -3.31 12.67
C GLY A 291 3.93 -3.96 13.46
N SER A 292 5.18 -3.74 13.05
CA SER A 292 6.38 -4.16 13.79
C SER A 292 6.98 -3.08 14.68
N ARG A 293 6.23 -2.01 15.00
CA ARG A 293 6.71 -0.88 15.81
C ARG A 293 6.33 -1.02 17.27
N ASN A 294 7.28 -1.46 18.10
CA ASN A 294 7.06 -1.62 19.54
C ASN A 294 6.66 -0.30 20.24
N ASP A 295 7.19 0.85 19.81
CA ASP A 295 6.81 2.14 20.40
C ASP A 295 5.36 2.54 20.11
N VAL A 296 4.79 2.11 18.98
CA VAL A 296 3.38 2.31 18.62
C VAL A 296 2.52 1.35 19.43
N TYR A 297 2.93 0.09 19.54
CA TYR A 297 2.28 -0.90 20.40
C TYR A 297 2.18 -0.42 21.86
N LEU A 298 3.29 0.01 22.45
CA LEU A 298 3.34 0.56 23.81
C LEU A 298 2.51 1.84 23.95
N TYR A 299 2.47 2.67 22.91
CA TYR A 299 1.60 3.85 22.88
C TYR A 299 0.12 3.46 22.95
N PHE A 300 -0.33 2.51 22.12
CA PHE A 300 -1.72 2.04 22.14
C PHE A 300 -2.10 1.42 23.47
N ARG A 301 -1.28 0.52 24.02
CA ARG A 301 -1.48 -0.05 25.37
C ARG A 301 -1.73 1.02 26.43
N ARG A 302 -0.93 2.10 26.41
CA ARG A 302 -1.09 3.23 27.33
C ARG A 302 -2.38 4.03 27.09
N GLN A 303 -2.77 4.27 25.85
CA GLN A 303 -4.04 4.98 25.58
C GLN A 303 -5.26 4.15 25.97
N ILE A 304 -5.24 2.84 25.73
CA ILE A 304 -6.29 1.90 26.15
C ILE A 304 -6.44 1.91 27.68
N LYS A 305 -5.32 1.86 28.40
CA LYS A 305 -5.30 2.01 29.86
C LYS A 305 -5.92 3.33 30.33
N LYS A 306 -5.51 4.45 29.72
CA LYS A 306 -6.07 5.78 30.04
C LYS A 306 -7.56 5.89 29.74
N ALA A 307 -8.05 5.20 28.71
CA ALA A 307 -9.47 5.16 28.37
C ALA A 307 -10.28 4.22 29.29
N GLY A 308 -9.63 3.39 30.10
CA GLY A 308 -10.27 2.39 30.96
C GLY A 308 -10.77 1.15 30.20
N LEU A 309 -10.17 0.85 29.04
CA LEU A 309 -10.61 -0.21 28.12
C LEU A 309 -9.76 -1.51 28.23
N GLU A 310 -8.97 -1.66 29.29
CA GLU A 310 -8.08 -2.84 29.44
C GLU A 310 -8.86 -4.16 29.53
N LYS A 311 -10.06 -4.15 30.12
CA LYS A 311 -10.90 -5.36 30.30
C LYS A 311 -11.44 -5.94 28.99
N ILE A 312 -11.50 -5.15 27.92
CA ILE A 312 -12.00 -5.59 26.60
C ILE A 312 -10.87 -5.85 25.60
N LEU A 313 -9.62 -5.57 25.98
CA LEU A 313 -8.47 -5.85 25.13
C LEU A 313 -8.33 -7.36 24.91
N GLY A 314 -8.22 -7.77 23.64
CA GLY A 314 -8.23 -9.17 23.20
C GLY A 314 -9.61 -9.70 22.81
N LYS A 315 -10.68 -8.95 23.09
CA LYS A 315 -12.06 -9.25 22.66
C LYS A 315 -12.40 -8.46 21.39
N ASN A 316 -13.31 -7.49 21.48
CA ASN A 316 -13.68 -6.56 20.41
C ASN A 316 -12.70 -5.39 20.26
N LEU A 317 -11.69 -5.26 21.12
CA LEU A 317 -10.57 -4.33 20.94
C LEU A 317 -9.25 -5.11 20.83
N LYS A 318 -8.54 -4.99 19.70
CA LYS A 318 -7.29 -5.74 19.47
C LYS A 318 -6.16 -4.80 19.06
N ILE A 319 -4.93 -5.16 19.40
CA ILE A 319 -3.72 -4.53 18.84
C ILE A 319 -3.03 -5.56 17.95
N ILE A 320 -2.86 -5.24 16.67
CA ILE A 320 -2.12 -6.07 15.72
C ILE A 320 -0.66 -5.62 15.73
N PHE A 321 0.20 -6.47 16.27
CA PHE A 321 1.63 -6.22 16.44
C PHE A 321 2.40 -7.54 16.38
N ASP A 322 3.46 -7.56 15.57
CA ASP A 322 4.43 -8.66 15.54
C ASP A 322 5.84 -8.10 15.41
N ILE A 323 6.82 -8.68 16.10
CA ILE A 323 8.21 -8.19 16.10
C ILE A 323 8.80 -8.30 14.69
N HIS A 324 8.54 -9.41 14.01
CA HIS A 324 9.00 -9.63 12.65
C HIS A 324 7.95 -9.18 11.65
N LYS A 325 8.39 -8.46 10.61
CA LYS A 325 7.48 -7.88 9.62
C LYS A 325 6.75 -8.92 8.78
N GLU A 326 7.39 -10.06 8.50
CA GLU A 326 6.73 -11.14 7.77
C GLU A 326 5.54 -11.73 8.53
N ASP A 327 5.70 -11.91 9.84
CA ASP A 327 4.62 -12.34 10.74
C ASP A 327 3.53 -11.27 10.80
N TYR A 328 3.91 -10.00 10.93
CA TYR A 328 2.98 -8.88 10.87
C TYR A 328 2.16 -8.87 9.57
N PHE A 329 2.80 -9.07 8.40
CA PHE A 329 2.08 -9.08 7.13
C PHE A 329 1.07 -10.22 7.04
N LYS A 330 1.40 -11.38 7.62
CA LYS A 330 0.46 -12.49 7.76
C LYS A 330 -0.71 -12.12 8.67
N SER A 331 -0.45 -11.69 9.90
CA SER A 331 -1.47 -11.28 10.88
C SER A 331 -2.37 -10.15 10.35
N PHE A 332 -1.79 -9.21 9.59
CA PHE A 332 -2.53 -8.14 8.94
C PHE A 332 -3.45 -8.67 7.85
N SER A 333 -2.97 -9.56 6.98
CA SER A 333 -3.77 -10.18 5.91
C SER A 333 -4.94 -11.00 6.48
N GLU A 334 -4.71 -11.72 7.58
CA GLU A 334 -5.76 -12.42 8.33
C GLU A 334 -6.82 -11.44 8.88
N ALA A 335 -6.39 -10.34 9.51
CA ALA A 335 -7.30 -9.34 10.06
C ALA A 335 -8.12 -8.59 9.00
N LEU A 336 -7.60 -8.44 7.78
CA LEU A 336 -8.32 -7.78 6.68
C LEU A 336 -9.56 -8.56 6.25
N ARG A 337 -9.59 -9.88 6.43
CA ARG A 337 -10.75 -10.71 6.09
C ARG A 337 -12.00 -10.33 6.86
N THR A 338 -11.83 -10.01 8.14
CA THR A 338 -12.92 -9.59 9.04
C THR A 338 -12.98 -8.08 9.22
N THR A 339 -12.18 -7.30 8.49
CA THR A 339 -12.24 -5.84 8.55
C THR A 339 -13.39 -5.37 7.65
N ASP A 340 -14.23 -4.50 8.19
CA ASP A 340 -15.30 -3.85 7.42
C ASP A 340 -14.86 -2.50 6.90
N VAL A 341 -14.10 -1.72 7.69
CA VAL A 341 -13.60 -0.41 7.29
C VAL A 341 -12.11 -0.29 7.60
N LEU A 342 -11.31 0.10 6.60
CA LEU A 342 -9.89 0.38 6.79
C LEU A 342 -9.68 1.89 6.95
N TRP A 343 -9.19 2.32 8.10
CA TRP A 343 -8.82 3.71 8.35
C TRP A 343 -7.30 3.85 8.41
N THR A 344 -6.72 4.59 7.48
CA THR A 344 -5.27 4.80 7.45
C THR A 344 -4.88 6.10 6.75
N LYS A 345 -3.62 6.49 6.84
CA LYS A 345 -3.07 7.51 5.93
C LYS A 345 -3.10 6.97 4.49
N PRO A 346 -3.22 7.82 3.47
CA PRO A 346 -3.32 7.36 2.09
C PRO A 346 -1.95 6.93 1.53
N SER A 347 -1.37 5.87 2.08
CA SER A 347 -0.15 5.23 1.57
C SER A 347 -0.49 4.16 0.52
N GLU A 348 0.40 3.19 0.27
CA GLU A 348 0.14 2.04 -0.59
C GLU A 348 -1.14 1.28 -0.24
N LEU A 349 -1.61 1.38 1.01
CA LEU A 349 -2.84 0.75 1.49
C LEU A 349 -4.09 1.25 0.75
N VAL A 350 -4.03 2.36 -0.01
CA VAL A 350 -5.15 2.73 -0.89
C VAL A 350 -5.49 1.65 -1.90
N PHE A 351 -4.52 0.85 -2.34
CA PHE A 351 -4.78 -0.24 -3.29
C PHE A 351 -5.52 -1.43 -2.67
N TYR A 352 -5.55 -1.53 -1.33
CA TYR A 352 -6.32 -2.56 -0.62
C TYR A 352 -7.84 -2.34 -0.75
N ALA A 353 -8.28 -1.18 -1.25
CA ALA A 353 -9.66 -0.99 -1.68
C ALA A 353 -10.13 -2.04 -2.70
N ALA A 354 -9.21 -2.60 -3.50
CA ALA A 354 -9.50 -3.71 -4.42
C ALA A 354 -9.97 -5.00 -3.70
N LEU A 355 -9.70 -5.14 -2.39
CA LEU A 355 -10.25 -6.19 -1.54
C LEU A 355 -11.69 -5.87 -1.05
N GLY A 356 -12.35 -4.90 -1.68
CA GLY A 356 -13.67 -4.44 -1.29
C GLY A 356 -13.70 -3.75 0.07
N LEU A 357 -12.57 -3.18 0.50
CA LEU A 357 -12.44 -2.47 1.77
C LEU A 357 -12.65 -0.97 1.52
N PRO A 358 -13.71 -0.34 2.05
CA PRO A 358 -13.82 1.10 2.00
C PRO A 358 -12.71 1.71 2.87
N VAL A 359 -12.03 2.72 2.32
CA VAL A 359 -10.87 3.33 2.99
C VAL A 359 -11.20 4.73 3.50
N ILE A 360 -11.18 4.89 4.81
CA ILE A 360 -11.20 6.21 5.46
C ILE A 360 -9.78 6.75 5.51
N THR A 361 -9.55 7.88 4.84
CA THR A 361 -8.23 8.49 4.71
C THR A 361 -7.96 9.52 5.80
N ALA A 362 -6.92 9.26 6.60
CA ALA A 362 -6.32 10.28 7.46
C ALA A 362 -5.62 11.37 6.61
N PRO A 363 -5.27 12.53 7.20
CA PRO A 363 -4.57 13.58 6.46
C PRO A 363 -3.28 13.07 5.81
N PRO A 364 -2.99 13.42 4.54
CA PRO A 364 -1.73 13.05 3.92
C PRO A 364 -0.56 13.77 4.61
N ILE A 365 0.59 13.10 4.67
CA ILE A 365 1.85 13.61 5.25
C ILE A 365 2.84 14.02 4.15
N GLY A 366 2.81 13.34 3.00
CA GLY A 366 3.71 13.57 1.88
C GLY A 366 2.99 13.68 0.54
N SER A 367 3.69 14.18 -0.47
CA SER A 367 3.12 14.45 -1.80
C SER A 367 2.48 13.22 -2.46
N GLN A 368 3.11 12.04 -2.35
CA GLN A 368 2.57 10.78 -2.88
C GLN A 368 1.20 10.47 -2.27
N GLU A 369 1.04 10.73 -0.97
CA GLU A 369 -0.20 10.44 -0.24
C GLU A 369 -1.36 11.35 -0.69
N ILE A 370 -1.07 12.56 -1.17
CA ILE A 370 -2.07 13.44 -1.79
C ILE A 370 -2.63 12.78 -3.06
N TYR A 371 -1.76 12.21 -3.91
CA TYR A 371 -2.18 11.54 -5.14
C TYR A 371 -2.84 10.19 -4.90
N ASN A 372 -2.39 9.44 -3.90
CA ASN A 372 -3.06 8.22 -3.44
C ASN A 372 -4.48 8.52 -2.96
N LYS A 373 -4.66 9.56 -2.14
CA LYS A 373 -5.99 10.02 -1.71
C LYS A 373 -6.86 10.45 -2.90
N LEU A 374 -6.29 11.21 -3.84
CA LEU A 374 -7.01 11.63 -5.04
C LEU A 374 -7.44 10.44 -5.89
N TRP A 375 -6.56 9.46 -6.10
CA TRP A 375 -6.87 8.25 -6.87
C TRP A 375 -8.00 7.46 -6.22
N LEU A 376 -7.93 7.25 -4.91
CA LEU A 376 -8.93 6.53 -4.13
C LEU A 376 -10.30 7.23 -4.17
N LYS A 377 -10.33 8.56 -4.05
CA LYS A 377 -11.55 9.36 -4.25
C LYS A 377 -12.09 9.23 -5.67
N THR A 378 -11.20 9.20 -6.67
CA THR A 378 -11.58 9.12 -8.09
C THR A 378 -12.30 7.82 -8.43
N ILE A 379 -11.92 6.71 -7.80
CA ILE A 379 -12.58 5.41 -7.96
C ILE A 379 -13.74 5.19 -6.98
N GLY A 380 -14.16 6.22 -6.23
CA GLY A 380 -15.28 6.13 -5.29
C GLY A 380 -15.03 5.27 -4.03
N ALA A 381 -13.84 4.70 -3.86
CA ALA A 381 -13.57 3.72 -2.80
C ALA A 381 -13.03 4.33 -1.49
N GLY A 382 -12.89 5.66 -1.44
CA GLY A 382 -12.32 6.34 -0.28
C GLY A 382 -12.99 7.63 0.11
N ILE A 383 -13.05 7.83 1.42
CA ILE A 383 -13.66 8.98 2.07
C ILE A 383 -12.60 9.66 2.94
N GLY A 384 -12.60 10.99 3.00
CA GLY A 384 -11.75 11.71 3.95
C GLY A 384 -12.30 11.56 5.36
N GLN A 385 -11.45 11.31 6.37
CA GLN A 385 -11.94 11.36 7.75
C GLN A 385 -12.51 12.75 8.08
N ASP A 386 -13.53 12.78 8.93
CA ASP A 386 -13.95 13.99 9.65
C ASP A 386 -13.15 14.12 10.98
N ASP A 387 -13.56 15.00 11.91
CA ASP A 387 -12.93 15.12 13.23
C ASP A 387 -12.95 13.75 13.95
N PRO A 388 -11.79 13.15 14.25
CA PRO A 388 -11.72 11.86 14.93
C PRO A 388 -12.29 11.86 16.36
N LYS A 389 -12.52 13.03 16.96
CA LYS A 389 -13.20 13.12 18.26
C LYS A 389 -14.69 12.79 18.16
N ALA A 390 -15.29 13.03 17.00
CA ALA A 390 -16.68 12.68 16.67
C ALA A 390 -16.78 11.38 15.87
N ALA A 391 -15.73 10.55 15.86
CA ALA A 391 -15.66 9.31 15.07
C ALA A 391 -16.85 8.38 15.22
N CYS A 392 -17.37 8.22 16.43
CA CYS A 392 -18.55 7.38 16.66
C CYS A 392 -19.79 7.89 15.90
N GLU A 393 -20.00 9.20 15.83
CA GLU A 393 -21.20 9.81 15.24
C GLU A 393 -21.17 9.66 13.72
N TRP A 394 -20.16 10.25 13.06
CA TRP A 394 -20.11 10.23 11.61
C TRP A 394 -19.88 8.82 11.04
N LEU A 395 -19.21 7.92 11.77
CA LEU A 395 -19.04 6.53 11.31
C LEU A 395 -20.40 5.81 11.29
N CYS A 396 -21.19 5.97 12.35
CA CYS A 396 -22.55 5.43 12.39
C CYS A 396 -23.41 6.02 11.26
N ASP A 397 -23.35 7.32 11.01
CA ASP A 397 -24.09 7.96 9.92
C ASP A 397 -23.70 7.39 8.54
N TRP A 398 -22.41 7.19 8.29
CA TRP A 398 -21.91 6.66 7.01
C TRP A 398 -22.19 5.17 6.81
N ILE A 399 -22.26 4.39 7.89
CA ILE A 399 -22.71 2.99 7.84
C ILE A 399 -24.22 2.96 7.57
N ASN A 400 -25.01 3.70 8.35
CA ASN A 400 -26.47 3.68 8.24
C ASN A 400 -26.95 4.21 6.90
N SER A 401 -26.23 5.14 6.26
CA SER A 401 -26.56 5.63 4.92
C SER A 401 -26.24 4.66 3.79
N GLY A 402 -25.46 3.60 4.05
CA GLY A 402 -24.95 2.68 3.03
C GLY A 402 -23.77 3.24 2.21
N TRP A 403 -23.23 4.42 2.55
CA TRP A 403 -22.12 5.04 1.81
C TRP A 403 -20.85 4.21 1.86
N LEU A 404 -20.55 3.57 2.99
CA LEU A 404 -19.37 2.70 3.11
C LEU A 404 -19.54 1.39 2.35
N ALA A 405 -20.77 0.86 2.23
CA ALA A 405 -21.04 -0.28 1.35
C ALA A 405 -20.88 0.08 -0.14
N GLU A 406 -21.30 1.27 -0.55
CA GLU A 406 -21.05 1.78 -1.90
C GLU A 406 -19.54 1.88 -2.19
N ALA A 407 -18.78 2.48 -1.28
CA ALA A 407 -17.32 2.58 -1.41
C ALA A 407 -16.62 1.21 -1.42
N ALA A 408 -17.10 0.25 -0.62
CA ALA A 408 -16.61 -1.13 -0.62
C ALA A 408 -16.78 -1.77 -2.01
N MET A 409 -17.99 -1.66 -2.59
CA MET A 409 -18.28 -2.23 -3.89
C MET A 409 -17.52 -1.52 -5.02
N SER A 410 -17.41 -0.18 -4.99
CA SER A 410 -16.60 0.57 -5.95
C SER A 410 -15.13 0.15 -5.91
N GLY A 411 -14.56 -0.03 -4.72
CA GLY A 411 -13.19 -0.55 -4.57
C GLY A 411 -13.02 -1.93 -5.22
N PHE A 412 -13.96 -2.84 -5.02
CA PHE A 412 -13.96 -4.17 -5.64
C PHE A 412 -14.09 -4.11 -7.17
N LEU A 413 -14.97 -3.26 -7.70
CA LEU A 413 -15.23 -3.16 -9.14
C LEU A 413 -14.12 -2.45 -9.92
N ASP A 414 -13.62 -1.33 -9.39
CA ASP A 414 -12.66 -0.46 -10.07
C ASP A 414 -11.20 -0.73 -9.68
N GLY A 415 -10.99 -1.49 -8.61
CA GLY A 415 -9.69 -1.95 -8.14
C GLY A 415 -9.04 -3.00 -9.05
N ARG A 416 -7.81 -3.37 -8.72
CA ARG A 416 -7.05 -4.43 -9.42
C ARG A 416 -6.60 -5.49 -8.41
N GLN A 417 -7.23 -6.66 -8.45
CA GLN A 417 -7.00 -7.75 -7.49
C GLN A 417 -5.79 -8.61 -7.85
N PHE A 418 -5.57 -8.83 -9.14
CA PHE A 418 -4.66 -9.84 -9.68
C PHE A 418 -3.20 -9.37 -9.83
N GLY A 419 -2.72 -8.49 -8.95
CA GLY A 419 -1.38 -7.90 -9.05
C GLY A 419 -0.27 -8.95 -9.13
N VAL A 420 -0.31 -9.97 -8.28
CA VAL A 420 0.72 -11.04 -8.25
C VAL A 420 0.72 -11.86 -9.54
N SER A 421 -0.43 -12.39 -9.95
CA SER A 421 -0.54 -13.20 -11.17
C SER A 421 -0.19 -12.39 -12.42
N ASN A 422 -0.60 -11.12 -12.50
CA ASN A 422 -0.27 -10.24 -13.62
C ASN A 422 1.25 -9.98 -13.71
N ILE A 423 1.92 -9.80 -12.56
CA ILE A 423 3.38 -9.69 -12.52
C ILE A 423 4.02 -10.99 -13.02
N MET A 424 3.54 -12.15 -12.56
CA MET A 424 4.06 -13.45 -13.01
C MET A 424 3.86 -13.68 -14.51
N ASP A 425 2.74 -13.23 -15.07
CA ASP A 425 2.45 -13.34 -16.51
C ASP A 425 3.40 -12.46 -17.34
N VAL A 426 3.68 -11.24 -16.88
CA VAL A 426 4.67 -10.35 -17.52
C VAL A 426 6.08 -10.93 -17.42
N VAL A 427 6.47 -11.45 -16.25
CA VAL A 427 7.85 -11.90 -15.98
C VAL A 427 8.16 -13.25 -16.63
N PHE A 428 7.24 -14.22 -16.56
CA PHE A 428 7.52 -15.60 -16.94
C PHE A 428 6.81 -16.07 -18.21
N LYS A 429 5.79 -15.34 -18.68
CA LYS A 429 5.06 -15.68 -19.92
C LYS A 429 5.20 -14.62 -21.01
N GLY A 430 5.86 -13.49 -20.72
CA GLY A 430 6.06 -12.40 -21.67
C GLY A 430 4.78 -11.68 -22.08
N VAL A 431 3.72 -11.74 -21.26
CA VAL A 431 2.45 -11.06 -21.55
C VAL A 431 2.65 -9.56 -21.54
N THR A 432 2.26 -8.89 -22.62
CA THR A 432 2.40 -7.42 -22.77
C THR A 432 1.23 -6.66 -22.16
N GLU A 433 0.05 -7.27 -22.12
CA GLU A 433 -1.19 -6.70 -21.58
C GLU A 433 -1.84 -7.66 -20.58
N PRO A 434 -1.30 -7.78 -19.35
CA PRO A 434 -1.75 -8.79 -18.39
C PRO A 434 -3.19 -8.56 -17.86
N THR A 435 -3.85 -7.47 -18.27
CA THR A 435 -5.13 -7.03 -17.70
C THR A 435 -6.33 -7.39 -18.55
N SER A 436 -6.16 -8.10 -19.67
CA SER A 436 -7.27 -8.53 -20.52
C SER A 436 -8.25 -9.47 -19.81
N ASN A 437 -7.81 -10.16 -18.75
CA ASN A 437 -8.59 -11.13 -17.97
C ASN A 437 -9.23 -10.55 -16.70
N ASN A 438 -9.31 -9.22 -16.54
CA ASN A 438 -9.93 -8.56 -15.38
C ASN A 438 -11.47 -8.72 -15.30
N LEU A 439 -12.05 -9.74 -15.94
CA LEU A 439 -13.47 -10.03 -15.83
C LEU A 439 -13.73 -10.53 -14.41
N LEU A 440 -14.31 -9.67 -13.58
CA LEU A 440 -14.82 -10.02 -12.24
C LEU A 440 -16.04 -10.98 -12.30
N LEU A 441 -16.48 -11.31 -13.52
CA LEU A 441 -17.64 -12.14 -13.87
C LEU A 441 -17.26 -13.59 -14.16
#